data_AF-A0A5Z3YK07-F1
#
_entry.id   AF-A0A5Z3YK07-F1
#
_cell.length_a   1.000
_cell.length_b   1.000
_cell.length_c   1.000
_cell.angle_alpha   90.00
_cell.angle_beta   90.00
_cell.angle_gamma   90.00
#
_symmetry.space_group_name_H-M   'P 1'
#
loop_
_entity.id
_entity.type
_entity.pdbx_description
1 polymer ?
#
loop_
_entity_poly.entity_id
_entity_poly.type
_entity_poly.pdbx_seq_one_letter_code
_entity_poly.pdbx_strand_id
1 'polypeptide(L)'
;MPYINKVKATVNGQVFSLPINLHTINQFFGVACSPDDARKLLLQKCDSTILEPQNFEQQALRFIGEELYEAFFKGYTIKQWGLHPSALPASVLKRIPVRFNYDDNYFNHKFQGIPKFGYTQMVKSIVEHENIAVELCRSFTQEMRTDYDHVFFSGALDAFYSCQYGRLEYRTLDF
;
A
#
# COMPACT_ATOMS: atom_id res chain seq x y z
N MET A 1 17.36 13.44 2.41
CA MET A 1 16.65 14.73 2.53
C MET A 1 15.36 14.49 3.29
N PRO A 2 14.99 15.32 4.28
CA PRO A 2 13.66 15.23 4.90
C PRO A 2 12.59 15.33 3.81
N TYR A 3 11.70 14.35 3.77
CA TYR A 3 10.60 14.30 2.80
C TYR A 3 9.40 13.67 3.50
N ILE A 4 8.27 14.37 3.44
CA ILE A 4 6.99 13.88 3.94
C ILE A 4 6.08 13.66 2.74
N ASN A 5 5.73 12.41 2.49
CA ASN A 5 4.88 12.07 1.36
C ASN A 5 3.45 12.56 1.63
N LYS A 6 2.85 13.25 0.66
CA LYS A 6 1.45 13.71 0.74
C LYS A 6 0.74 13.28 -0.53
N VAL A 7 -0.30 12.47 -0.38
CA VAL A 7 -1.07 11.93 -1.51
C VAL A 7 -2.41 12.63 -1.58
N LYS A 8 -2.86 12.90 -2.80
CA LYS A 8 -4.19 13.44 -3.09
C LYS A 8 -4.97 12.45 -3.94
N ALA A 9 -6.27 12.37 -3.70
CA ALA A 9 -7.21 11.58 -4.49
C ALA A 9 -8.18 12.51 -5.20
N THR A 10 -8.57 12.15 -6.42
CA THR A 10 -9.64 12.85 -7.15
C THR A 10 -10.90 12.00 -7.12
N VAL A 11 -12.00 12.56 -6.61
CA VAL A 11 -13.32 11.93 -6.57
C VAL A 11 -14.33 12.95 -7.09
N ASN A 12 -15.12 12.57 -8.10
CA ASN A 12 -16.17 13.42 -8.68
C ASN A 12 -15.69 14.85 -9.04
N GLY A 13 -14.48 14.96 -9.60
CA GLY A 13 -13.89 16.24 -10.01
C GLY A 13 -13.33 17.10 -8.86
N GLN A 14 -13.36 16.62 -7.63
CA GLN A 14 -12.78 17.30 -6.46
C GLN A 14 -11.53 16.58 -5.96
N VAL A 15 -10.60 17.36 -5.40
CA VAL A 15 -9.33 16.86 -4.85
C VAL A 15 -9.42 16.75 -3.33
N PHE A 16 -9.09 15.59 -2.80
CA PHE A 16 -9.12 15.25 -1.38
C PHE A 16 -7.76 14.77 -0.89
N SER A 17 -7.52 14.88 0.43
CA SER A 17 -6.31 14.32 1.05
C SER A 17 -6.46 12.83 1.31
N LEU A 18 -5.38 12.07 1.10
CA LEU A 18 -5.22 10.70 1.58
C LEU A 18 -3.98 10.59 2.49
N PRO A 19 -4.04 9.82 3.59
CA PRO A 19 -5.18 9.04 4.08
C PRO A 19 -6.38 9.90 4.48
N ILE A 20 -7.57 9.28 4.59
CA ILE A 20 -8.78 9.98 5.05
C ILE A 20 -8.48 10.59 6.42
N ASN A 21 -8.59 11.91 6.50
CA ASN A 21 -8.36 12.67 7.71
C ASN A 21 -9.55 13.61 8.01
N LEU A 22 -9.48 14.42 9.06
CA LEU A 22 -10.58 15.31 9.45
C LEU A 22 -10.92 16.32 8.34
N HIS A 23 -9.92 16.78 7.60
CA HIS A 23 -10.15 17.65 6.44
C HIS A 23 -10.94 16.92 5.36
N THR A 24 -10.56 15.70 5.00
CA THR A 24 -11.26 14.89 4.01
C THR A 24 -12.71 14.61 4.44
N ILE A 25 -12.95 14.29 5.71
CA ILE A 25 -14.31 14.07 6.24
C ILE A 25 -15.15 15.34 6.12
N ASN A 26 -14.64 16.48 6.60
CA ASN A 26 -15.33 17.76 6.53
C ASN A 26 -15.63 18.19 5.09
N GLN A 27 -14.64 18.04 4.19
CA GLN A 27 -14.78 18.38 2.78
C GLN A 27 -15.79 17.47 2.07
N PHE A 28 -15.71 16.16 2.27
CA PHE A 28 -16.52 15.18 1.57
C PHE A 28 -18.00 15.28 1.97
N PHE A 29 -18.29 15.47 3.25
CA PHE A 29 -19.67 15.59 3.74
C PHE A 29 -20.20 17.03 3.79
N GLY A 30 -19.38 18.03 3.46
CA GLY A 30 -19.78 19.44 3.52
C GLY A 30 -20.09 19.93 4.93
N VAL A 31 -19.33 19.47 5.93
CA VAL A 31 -19.52 19.75 7.36
C VAL A 31 -18.29 20.40 7.99
N ALA A 32 -18.44 20.92 9.21
CA ALA A 32 -17.35 21.47 10.01
C ALA A 32 -17.29 20.78 11.38
N CYS A 33 -16.95 19.48 11.38
CA CYS A 33 -16.87 18.66 12.58
C CYS A 33 -15.60 18.94 13.39
N SER A 34 -15.72 18.86 14.73
CA SER A 34 -14.58 18.59 15.60
C SER A 34 -14.11 17.12 15.42
N PRO A 35 -12.92 16.73 15.93
CA PRO A 35 -12.49 15.34 15.94
C PRO A 35 -13.54 14.37 16.51
N ASP A 36 -14.23 14.74 17.59
CA ASP A 36 -15.21 13.89 18.25
C ASP A 36 -16.51 13.80 17.45
N ASP A 37 -16.94 14.91 16.83
CA ASP A 37 -18.11 14.91 15.94
C ASP A 37 -17.85 14.06 14.71
N ALA A 38 -16.65 14.12 14.14
CA ALA A 38 -16.26 13.30 13.00
C ALA A 38 -16.22 11.80 13.35
N ARG A 39 -15.80 11.43 14.57
CA ARG A 39 -15.89 10.04 15.04
C ARG A 39 -17.33 9.57 15.12
N LYS A 40 -18.22 10.37 15.71
CA LYS A 40 -19.65 10.06 15.82
C LYS A 40 -20.30 9.95 14.44
N LEU A 41 -19.98 10.86 13.53
CA LEU A 41 -20.48 10.85 12.16
C LEU A 41 -20.07 9.56 11.43
N LEU A 42 -18.80 9.16 11.50
CA LEU A 42 -18.36 7.91 10.87
C LEU A 42 -19.02 6.69 11.53
N LEU A 43 -19.14 6.65 12.86
CA LEU A 43 -19.83 5.55 13.55
C LEU A 43 -21.29 5.36 13.10
N GLN A 44 -21.98 6.45 12.72
CA GLN A 44 -23.34 6.38 12.17
C GLN A 44 -23.39 5.86 10.73
N LYS A 45 -22.30 6.03 9.97
CA LYS A 45 -22.18 5.60 8.56
C LYS A 45 -21.58 4.20 8.41
N CYS A 46 -20.86 3.73 9.42
CA CYS A 46 -20.24 2.41 9.43
C CYS A 46 -21.26 1.29 9.66
N ASP A 47 -21.01 0.15 9.04
CA ASP A 47 -21.79 -1.06 9.31
C ASP A 47 -21.33 -1.74 10.61
N SER A 48 -22.08 -1.52 11.68
CA SER A 48 -21.82 -2.12 13.00
C SER A 48 -22.18 -3.61 13.09
N THR A 49 -22.90 -4.17 12.12
CA THR A 49 -23.29 -5.59 12.10
C THR A 49 -22.13 -6.50 11.73
N ILE A 50 -21.15 -5.98 11.00
CA ILE A 50 -19.92 -6.69 10.64
C ILE A 50 -19.00 -6.71 11.86
N LEU A 51 -19.01 -7.78 12.67
CA LEU A 51 -18.15 -7.88 13.87
C LEU A 51 -16.70 -8.22 13.51
N GLU A 52 -16.52 -9.21 12.64
CA GLU A 52 -15.23 -9.72 12.20
C GLU A 52 -15.13 -9.67 10.67
N PRO A 53 -14.56 -8.61 10.08
CA PRO A 53 -14.47 -8.47 8.64
C PRO A 53 -13.54 -9.52 8.03
N GLN A 54 -14.05 -10.29 7.08
CA GLN A 54 -13.33 -11.37 6.40
C GLN A 54 -12.59 -10.90 5.15
N ASN A 55 -13.07 -9.82 4.53
CA ASN A 55 -12.50 -9.27 3.29
C ASN A 55 -12.33 -7.75 3.36
N PHE A 56 -11.70 -7.19 2.32
CA PHE A 56 -11.42 -5.75 2.24
C PHE A 56 -12.70 -4.91 2.29
N GLU A 57 -13.75 -5.33 1.57
CA GLU A 57 -15.02 -4.60 1.52
C GLU A 57 -15.67 -4.50 2.91
N GLN A 58 -15.83 -5.62 3.60
CA GLN A 58 -16.38 -5.65 4.96
C GLN A 58 -15.54 -4.81 5.93
N GLN A 59 -14.21 -4.86 5.79
CA GLN A 59 -13.30 -4.03 6.59
C GLN A 59 -13.50 -2.54 6.32
N ALA A 60 -13.81 -2.15 5.09
CA ALA A 60 -14.10 -0.78 4.71
C ALA A 60 -15.47 -0.33 5.24
N LEU A 61 -16.52 -1.10 4.98
CA LEU A 61 -17.88 -0.80 5.42
C LEU A 61 -17.96 -0.64 6.95
N ARG A 62 -17.27 -1.50 7.71
CA ARG A 62 -17.19 -1.40 9.17
C ARG A 62 -16.42 -0.18 9.67
N PHE A 63 -15.42 0.30 8.92
CA PHE A 63 -14.44 1.27 9.45
C PHE A 63 -14.61 2.70 8.94
N ILE A 64 -15.09 2.86 7.70
CA ILE A 64 -15.27 4.16 7.04
C ILE A 64 -16.68 4.37 6.46
N GLY A 65 -17.52 3.33 6.45
CA GLY A 65 -18.85 3.37 5.85
C GLY A 65 -18.83 3.27 4.32
N GLU A 66 -20.01 3.06 3.75
CA GLU A 66 -20.21 2.81 2.32
C GLU A 66 -19.79 4.01 1.45
N GLU A 67 -20.25 5.22 1.78
CA GLU A 67 -20.00 6.42 0.98
C GLU A 67 -18.50 6.69 0.76
N LEU A 68 -17.68 6.58 1.81
CA LEU A 68 -16.23 6.78 1.70
C LEU A 68 -15.52 5.58 1.06
N TYR A 69 -16.01 4.36 1.31
CA TYR A 69 -15.50 3.15 0.65
C TYR A 69 -15.66 3.24 -0.87
N GLU A 70 -16.85 3.58 -1.34
CA GLU A 70 -17.13 3.69 -2.78
C GLU A 70 -16.33 4.82 -3.42
N ALA A 71 -16.26 5.97 -2.76
CA ALA A 71 -15.56 7.15 -3.24
C ALA A 71 -14.04 6.93 -3.38
N PHE A 72 -13.39 6.35 -2.36
CA PHE A 72 -11.92 6.37 -2.27
C PHE A 72 -11.26 5.02 -2.52
N PHE A 73 -11.96 3.90 -2.30
CA PHE A 73 -11.32 2.58 -2.25
C PHE A 73 -11.86 1.60 -3.27
N LYS A 74 -13.17 1.46 -3.46
CA LYS A 74 -13.76 0.41 -4.33
C LYS A 74 -13.18 0.44 -5.74
N GLY A 75 -13.33 1.57 -6.44
CA GLY A 75 -12.84 1.71 -7.82
C GLY A 75 -11.32 1.63 -7.93
N TYR A 76 -10.59 2.21 -6.97
CA TYR A 76 -9.13 2.14 -6.95
C TYR A 76 -8.63 0.71 -6.75
N THR A 77 -9.22 -0.03 -5.80
CA THR A 77 -8.86 -1.41 -5.50
C THR A 77 -9.14 -2.33 -6.69
N ILE A 78 -10.29 -2.19 -7.36
CA ILE A 78 -10.60 -2.95 -8.57
C ILE A 78 -9.55 -2.67 -9.66
N LYS A 79 -9.24 -1.39 -9.91
CA LYS A 79 -8.22 -1.01 -10.89
C LYS A 79 -6.83 -1.56 -10.54
N GLN A 80 -6.48 -1.51 -9.26
CA GLN A 80 -5.15 -1.85 -8.75
C GLN A 80 -4.93 -3.36 -8.62
N TRP A 81 -5.98 -4.16 -8.49
CA TRP A 81 -5.88 -5.61 -8.26
C TRP A 81 -6.56 -6.46 -9.35
N GLY A 82 -7.38 -5.87 -10.22
CA GLY A 82 -8.20 -6.60 -11.18
C GLY A 82 -9.29 -7.46 -10.51
N LEU A 83 -9.51 -7.31 -9.20
CA LEU A 83 -10.40 -8.12 -8.38
C LEU A 83 -11.37 -7.23 -7.62
N HIS A 84 -12.57 -7.76 -7.37
CA HIS A 84 -13.52 -7.10 -6.48
C HIS A 84 -12.97 -7.08 -5.04
N PRO A 85 -13.17 -6.01 -4.24
CA PRO A 85 -12.61 -5.94 -2.89
C PRO A 85 -13.13 -7.04 -1.95
N SER A 86 -14.30 -7.63 -2.22
CA SER A 86 -14.80 -8.80 -1.49
C SER A 86 -13.94 -10.06 -1.67
N ALA A 87 -13.11 -10.14 -2.72
CA ALA A 87 -12.17 -11.23 -2.96
C ALA A 87 -10.77 -10.99 -2.36
N LEU A 88 -10.53 -9.81 -1.78
CA LEU A 88 -9.25 -9.47 -1.16
C LEU A 88 -9.32 -9.64 0.37
N PRO A 89 -8.24 -10.09 1.02
CA PRO A 89 -8.23 -10.25 2.47
C PRO A 89 -8.35 -8.91 3.20
N ALA A 90 -9.05 -8.90 4.33
CA ALA A 90 -9.26 -7.70 5.16
C ALA A 90 -7.97 -6.98 5.57
N SER A 91 -6.85 -7.71 5.65
CA SER A 91 -5.53 -7.17 6.03
C SER A 91 -4.98 -6.11 5.07
N VAL A 92 -5.45 -6.08 3.82
CA VAL A 92 -5.01 -5.09 2.82
C VAL A 92 -5.44 -3.67 3.22
N LEU A 93 -6.65 -3.49 3.75
CA LEU A 93 -7.13 -2.18 4.18
C LEU A 93 -6.61 -1.75 5.57
N LYS A 94 -6.28 -2.70 6.46
CA LYS A 94 -5.77 -2.42 7.82
C LYS A 94 -4.54 -1.51 7.85
N ARG A 95 -3.84 -1.34 6.72
CA ARG A 95 -2.64 -0.50 6.59
C ARG A 95 -2.94 1.00 6.43
N ILE A 96 -4.18 1.37 6.07
CA ILE A 96 -4.54 2.77 5.77
C ILE A 96 -5.35 3.33 6.96
N PRO A 97 -4.76 4.23 7.77
CA PRO A 97 -5.44 4.76 8.94
C PRO A 97 -6.49 5.81 8.55
N VAL A 98 -7.56 5.91 9.34
CA VAL A 98 -8.44 7.09 9.36
C VAL A 98 -7.96 8.00 10.47
N ARG A 99 -7.81 9.30 10.18
CA ARG A 99 -7.29 10.28 11.13
C ARG A 99 -8.37 11.27 11.51
N PHE A 100 -8.49 11.55 12.80
CA PHE A 100 -9.38 12.60 13.32
C PHE A 100 -8.58 13.86 13.66
N ASN A 101 -7.63 14.19 12.79
CA ASN A 101 -6.83 15.41 12.82
C ASN A 101 -6.54 15.86 11.37
N TYR A 102 -5.77 16.92 11.19
CA TYR A 102 -5.44 17.51 9.88
C TYR A 102 -4.13 16.99 9.27
N ASP A 103 -3.51 15.95 9.84
CA ASP A 103 -2.26 15.39 9.32
C ASP A 103 -2.51 14.65 8.00
N ASP A 104 -1.93 15.17 6.90
CA ASP A 104 -1.99 14.61 5.55
C ASP A 104 -0.71 13.86 5.14
N ASN A 105 0.17 13.53 6.10
CA ASN A 105 1.32 12.67 5.87
C ASN A 105 0.86 11.26 5.49
N TYR A 106 1.26 10.74 4.34
CA TYR A 106 0.82 9.42 3.90
C TYR A 106 1.29 8.27 4.80
N PHE A 107 2.41 8.46 5.51
CA PHE A 107 3.02 7.45 6.38
C PHE A 107 2.99 7.87 7.85
N ASN A 108 2.90 6.90 8.75
CA ASN A 108 3.03 7.13 10.21
C ASN A 108 4.41 6.67 10.73
N HIS A 109 5.47 6.96 9.98
CA HIS A 109 6.84 6.56 10.33
C HIS A 109 7.62 7.74 10.92
N LYS A 110 8.45 7.46 11.95
CA LYS A 110 9.31 8.45 12.62
C LYS A 110 10.37 9.04 11.68
N PHE A 111 10.98 8.20 10.85
CA PHE A 111 12.01 8.61 9.90
C PHE A 111 11.45 8.52 8.49
N GLN A 112 11.44 9.65 7.80
CA GLN A 112 11.00 9.75 6.41
C GLN A 112 11.99 10.60 5.62
N GLY A 113 12.32 10.14 4.43
CA GLY A 113 13.25 10.85 3.57
C GLY A 113 13.46 10.14 2.24
N ILE A 114 14.02 10.90 1.31
CA ILE A 114 14.50 10.40 0.02
C ILE A 114 16.04 10.49 0.01
N PRO A 115 16.77 9.50 -0.53
CA PRO A 115 18.21 9.58 -0.69
C PRO A 115 18.61 10.86 -1.41
N LYS A 116 19.51 11.65 -0.82
CA LYS A 116 19.91 12.97 -1.35
C LYS A 116 20.43 12.90 -2.78
N PHE A 117 21.10 11.81 -3.14
CA PHE A 117 21.71 11.59 -4.45
C PHE A 117 20.99 10.49 -5.26
N GLY A 118 19.72 10.19 -4.92
CA GLY A 118 18.94 9.15 -5.57
C GLY A 118 19.24 7.73 -5.08
N TYR A 119 18.34 6.80 -5.40
CA TYR A 119 18.43 5.41 -4.96
C TYR A 119 19.62 4.67 -5.60
N THR A 120 19.95 4.96 -6.85
CA THR A 120 21.11 4.35 -7.53
C THR A 120 22.42 4.60 -6.79
N GLN A 121 22.67 5.84 -6.35
CA GLN A 121 23.89 6.16 -5.61
C GLN A 121 23.91 5.47 -4.24
N MET A 122 22.75 5.37 -3.57
CA MET A 122 22.65 4.66 -2.30
C MET A 122 22.97 3.16 -2.45
N VAL A 123 22.38 2.50 -3.45
CA VAL A 123 22.65 1.08 -3.72
C VAL A 123 24.10 0.87 -4.12
N LYS A 124 24.67 1.75 -4.96
CA LYS A 124 26.08 1.71 -5.33
C LYS A 124 26.99 1.71 -4.10
N SER A 125 26.76 2.61 -3.16
CA SER A 125 27.57 2.67 -1.93
C SER A 125 27.38 1.47 -0.99
N ILE A 126 26.25 0.77 -1.04
CA ILE A 126 26.05 -0.47 -0.26
C ILE A 126 26.92 -1.60 -0.81
N VAL A 127 27.05 -1.70 -2.14
CA VAL A 127 27.76 -2.80 -2.82
C VAL A 127 29.24 -2.48 -3.12
N GLU A 128 29.69 -1.27 -2.82
CA GLU A 128 31.08 -0.81 -3.04
C GLU A 128 32.00 -1.31 -1.91
N HIS A 129 32.37 -2.58 -2.00
CA HIS A 129 33.25 -3.25 -1.04
C HIS A 129 34.14 -4.28 -1.76
N GLU A 130 35.39 -4.43 -1.35
CA GLU A 130 36.37 -5.32 -2.02
C GLU A 130 35.94 -6.79 -2.10
N ASN A 131 35.16 -7.25 -1.11
CA ASN A 131 34.61 -8.61 -1.05
C ASN A 131 33.26 -8.78 -1.77
N ILE A 132 32.76 -7.76 -2.48
CA ILE A 132 31.48 -7.82 -3.19
C ILE A 132 31.74 -7.66 -4.68
N ALA A 133 31.49 -8.72 -5.44
CA ALA A 133 31.43 -8.66 -6.90
C ALA A 133 29.98 -8.52 -7.36
N VAL A 134 29.70 -7.56 -8.23
CA VAL A 134 28.37 -7.32 -8.80
C VAL A 134 28.39 -7.60 -10.29
N GLU A 135 27.57 -8.53 -10.73
CA GLU A 135 27.37 -8.84 -12.14
C GLU A 135 25.94 -8.48 -12.56
N LEU A 136 25.83 -7.63 -13.58
CA LEU A 136 24.56 -7.18 -14.14
C LEU A 136 24.26 -7.94 -15.45
N CYS A 137 22.99 -7.93 -15.86
CA CYS A 137 22.53 -8.65 -17.06
C CYS A 137 22.86 -10.15 -17.06
N ARG A 138 23.05 -10.74 -15.87
CA ARG A 138 23.32 -12.17 -15.67
C ARG A 138 22.12 -12.83 -15.02
N SER A 139 21.55 -13.82 -15.72
CA SER A 139 20.54 -14.69 -15.14
C SER A 139 21.19 -15.72 -14.21
N PHE A 140 20.50 -16.07 -13.14
CA PHE A 140 20.87 -17.17 -12.24
C PHE A 140 19.96 -18.37 -12.52
N THR A 141 20.54 -19.56 -12.68
CA THR A 141 19.80 -20.82 -12.81
C THR A 141 20.07 -21.73 -11.61
N GLN A 142 19.19 -22.69 -11.36
CA GLN A 142 19.30 -23.56 -10.18
C GLN A 142 20.60 -24.37 -10.17
N GLU A 143 21.13 -24.73 -11.35
CA GLU A 143 22.35 -25.51 -11.51
C GLU A 143 23.59 -24.74 -11.03
N MET A 144 23.60 -23.41 -11.22
CA MET A 144 24.71 -22.54 -10.80
C MET A 144 24.92 -22.51 -9.29
N ARG A 145 23.98 -23.03 -8.49
CA ARG A 145 24.11 -23.06 -7.04
C ARG A 145 25.34 -23.83 -6.55
N THR A 146 25.85 -24.78 -7.33
CA THR A 146 27.03 -25.59 -6.98
C THR A 146 28.33 -24.80 -7.06
N ASP A 147 28.32 -23.63 -7.70
CA ASP A 147 29.48 -22.77 -7.84
C ASP A 147 29.74 -21.94 -6.57
N TYR A 148 28.86 -22.03 -5.57
CA TYR A 148 28.89 -21.23 -4.35
C TYR A 148 28.67 -22.11 -3.11
N ASP A 149 29.31 -21.74 -1.99
CA ASP A 149 29.11 -22.43 -0.70
C ASP A 149 27.70 -22.23 -0.14
N HIS A 150 27.08 -21.08 -0.41
CA HIS A 150 25.72 -20.75 0.01
C HIS A 150 25.06 -19.75 -0.96
N VAL A 151 23.74 -19.88 -1.15
CA VAL A 151 22.98 -19.03 -2.08
C VAL A 151 21.80 -18.37 -1.37
N PHE A 152 21.76 -17.04 -1.41
CA PHE A 152 20.59 -16.25 -1.06
C PHE A 152 19.83 -15.88 -2.35
N PHE A 153 18.67 -16.50 -2.57
CA PHE A 153 17.85 -16.25 -3.75
C PHE A 153 16.68 -15.30 -3.44
N SER A 154 16.59 -14.19 -4.18
CA SER A 154 15.55 -13.17 -4.02
C SER A 154 14.65 -13.01 -5.26
N GLY A 155 14.74 -13.93 -6.22
CA GLY A 155 13.87 -13.98 -7.39
C GLY A 155 12.52 -14.66 -7.12
N ALA A 156 11.74 -14.89 -8.18
CA ALA A 156 10.45 -15.55 -8.07
C ALA A 156 10.60 -17.04 -7.70
N LEU A 157 9.88 -17.47 -6.66
CA LEU A 157 10.04 -18.80 -6.06
C LEU A 157 9.56 -19.93 -6.98
N ASP A 158 8.44 -19.71 -7.67
CA ASP A 158 7.91 -20.64 -8.66
C ASP A 158 8.86 -20.79 -9.85
N ALA A 159 9.42 -19.68 -10.36
CA ALA A 159 10.39 -19.70 -11.44
C ALA A 159 11.66 -20.47 -11.08
N PHE A 160 12.12 -20.37 -9.82
CA PHE A 160 13.27 -21.14 -9.34
C PHE A 160 13.06 -22.65 -9.47
N TYR A 161 11.83 -23.13 -9.25
CA TYR A 161 11.44 -24.53 -9.42
C TYR A 161 10.74 -24.80 -10.76
N SER A 162 11.06 -24.02 -11.80
CA SER A 162 10.54 -24.19 -13.16
C SER A 162 9.00 -24.26 -13.25
N CYS A 163 8.31 -23.58 -12.34
CA CYS A 163 6.85 -23.59 -12.19
C CYS A 163 6.24 -25.00 -12.07
N GLN A 164 7.00 -25.99 -11.55
CA GLN A 164 6.56 -27.40 -11.53
C GLN A 164 5.27 -27.64 -10.71
N TYR A 165 4.92 -26.72 -9.82
CA TYR A 165 3.69 -26.74 -9.01
C TYR A 165 2.65 -25.70 -9.45
N GLY A 166 2.78 -25.18 -10.67
CA GLY A 166 2.01 -24.04 -11.16
C GLY A 166 2.75 -22.71 -10.97
N ARG A 167 2.12 -21.64 -11.47
CA ARG A 167 2.63 -20.27 -11.38
C ARG A 167 2.04 -19.57 -10.17
N LEU A 168 2.88 -18.88 -9.40
CA LEU A 168 2.41 -17.99 -8.36
C LEU A 168 1.87 -16.69 -8.97
N GLU A 169 0.83 -16.16 -8.37
CA GLU A 169 0.20 -14.93 -8.85
C GLU A 169 1.03 -13.71 -8.43
N TYR A 170 1.54 -12.99 -9.43
CA TYR A 170 2.21 -11.70 -9.26
C TYR A 170 1.49 -10.64 -10.05
N ARG A 171 1.46 -9.41 -9.52
CA ARG A 171 0.91 -8.26 -10.25
C ARG A 171 2.03 -7.51 -10.96
N THR A 172 1.77 -7.07 -12.20
CA THR A 172 2.64 -6.16 -12.97
C THR A 172 2.07 -4.74 -13.06
N LEU A 173 2.88 -3.79 -13.50
CA LEU A 173 2.51 -2.41 -13.80
C LEU A 173 3.16 -2.01 -15.13
N ASP A 174 2.41 -1.30 -15.98
CA ASP A 174 2.94 -0.64 -17.17
C ASP A 174 3.33 0.80 -16.79
N PHE A 175 4.54 1.22 -17.17
CA PHE A 175 5.12 2.53 -16.85
C PHE A 175 5.37 3.37 -18.10
#